data_AF-J2W5A0-F1
#
_entry.id   AF-J2W5A0-F1
#
_cell.length_a   1.000
_cell.length_b   1.000
_cell.length_c   1.000
_cell.angle_alpha   90.00
_cell.angle_beta   90.00
_cell.angle_gamma   90.00
#
_symmetry.space_group_name_H-M   'P 1'
#
loop_
_entity.id
_entity.type
_entity.pdbx_description
1 polymer ?
#
loop_
_entity_poly.entity_id
_entity_poly.type
_entity_poly.pdbx_seq_one_letter_code
_entity_poly.pdbx_strand_id
1 'polypeptide(L)'
;MSYAVKEIFLTLQGEGAHAGRASVFCRFAGCNLWSGREADRVDATCKFCDTDFVGTDGTLGGRYASAVELADTIAAQWTASTDNRYAVLTGGEP
;
A
#
# COMPACT_ATOMS: atom_id res chain seq x y z
N MET A 1 -3.94 -5.57 -17.45
CA MET A 1 -4.09 -4.48 -16.47
C MET A 1 -2.92 -4.55 -15.52
N SER A 2 -2.24 -3.44 -15.22
CA SER A 2 -1.07 -3.42 -14.34
C SER A 2 -1.34 -2.64 -13.06
N TYR A 3 -0.74 -3.05 -11.95
CA TYR A 3 -0.83 -2.37 -10.66
C TYR A 3 0.47 -1.63 -10.35
N ALA A 4 0.40 -0.33 -10.05
CA ALA A 4 1.54 0.44 -9.58
C ALA A 4 1.53 0.46 -8.04
N VAL A 5 2.55 -0.10 -7.42
CA VAL A 5 2.63 -0.29 -5.96
C VAL A 5 3.86 0.45 -5.44
N LYS A 6 3.66 1.31 -4.45
CA LYS A 6 4.72 2.03 -3.74
C LYS A 6 5.57 1.07 -2.92
N GLU A 7 4.91 0.24 -2.10
CA GLU A 7 5.58 -0.68 -1.18
C GLU A 7 4.66 -1.82 -0.71
N ILE A 8 5.26 -2.95 -0.32
CA ILE A 8 4.62 -4.11 0.31
C ILE A 8 5.46 -4.53 1.51
N PHE A 9 4.83 -4.69 2.68
CA PHE A 9 5.54 -5.09 3.90
C PHE A 9 4.61 -5.76 4.93
N LEU A 10 5.16 -6.69 5.72
CA LEU A 10 4.46 -7.33 6.84
C LEU A 10 4.64 -6.52 8.13
N THR A 11 3.54 -6.15 8.78
CA THR A 11 3.55 -5.46 10.08
C THR A 11 2.27 -5.75 10.87
N LEU A 12 2.06 -5.09 12.00
CA LEU A 12 0.77 -5.04 12.69
C LEU A 12 -0.03 -3.83 12.20
N GLN A 13 -1.32 -4.00 11.94
CA GLN A 13 -2.22 -2.89 11.67
C GLN A 13 -2.20 -1.92 12.86
N GLY A 14 -1.95 -0.63 12.61
CA GLY A 14 -1.87 0.42 13.64
C GLY A 14 -3.22 1.04 13.99
N GLU A 15 -4.23 0.89 13.12
CA GLU A 15 -5.46 1.68 13.20
C GLU A 15 -6.77 0.85 13.18
N GLY A 16 -7.84 1.47 13.68
CA GLY A 16 -9.21 0.94 13.59
C GLY A 16 -9.46 -0.33 14.42
N ALA A 17 -10.55 -1.01 14.11
CA ALA A 17 -10.99 -2.21 14.84
C ALA A 17 -10.05 -3.42 14.71
N HIS A 18 -9.08 -3.36 13.79
CA HIS A 18 -8.07 -4.40 13.57
C HIS A 18 -6.69 -4.00 14.08
N ALA A 19 -6.56 -2.93 14.86
CA ALA A 19 -5.30 -2.54 15.48
C ALA A 19 -4.66 -3.72 16.25
N GLY A 20 -3.36 -3.92 16.05
CA GLY A 20 -2.59 -5.05 16.59
C GLY A 20 -2.64 -6.34 15.77
N ARG A 21 -3.45 -6.42 14.70
CA ARG A 21 -3.52 -7.62 13.85
C ARG A 21 -2.38 -7.66 12.84
N ALA A 22 -1.63 -8.77 12.80
CA ALA A 22 -0.62 -9.02 11.77
C ALA A 22 -1.24 -8.97 10.37
N SER A 23 -0.62 -8.20 9.46
CA SER A 23 -1.15 -7.88 8.14
C SER A 23 -0.02 -7.59 7.15
N VAL A 24 -0.13 -8.05 5.91
CA VAL A 24 0.70 -7.54 4.81
C VAL A 24 0.05 -6.30 4.27
N PHE A 25 0.73 -5.18 4.35
CA PHE A 25 0.31 -3.95 3.71
C PHE A 25 0.75 -3.97 2.25
N CYS A 26 -0.16 -3.64 1.34
CA CYS A 26 0.12 -3.35 -0.05
C CYS A 26 -0.32 -1.91 -0.30
N ARG A 27 0.65 -1.00 -0.43
CA ARG A 27 0.41 0.43 -0.67
C ARG A 27 0.48 0.72 -2.16
N PHE A 28 -0.65 0.99 -2.80
CA PHE A 28 -0.70 1.45 -4.19
C PHE A 28 -0.11 2.85 -4.34
N ALA A 29 0.39 3.13 -5.54
CA ALA A 29 0.94 4.42 -5.89
C ALA A 29 -0.13 5.35 -6.49
N GLY A 30 -0.16 6.60 -6.02
CA GLY A 30 -1.09 7.64 -6.49
C GLY A 30 -2.39 7.75 -5.70
N CYS A 31 -3.01 8.93 -5.77
CA CYS A 31 -4.29 9.28 -5.15
C CYS A 31 -5.04 10.25 -6.07
N ASN A 32 -6.37 10.20 -6.04
CA ASN A 32 -7.24 11.13 -6.78
C ASN A 32 -7.45 12.48 -6.08
N LEU A 33 -7.13 12.60 -4.78
CA LEU A 33 -7.37 13.82 -3.99
C LEU A 33 -6.13 14.69 -3.77
N TRP A 34 -4.93 14.15 -4.02
CA TRP A 34 -3.66 14.87 -3.96
C TRP A 34 -2.62 14.16 -4.83
N SER A 35 -1.77 14.92 -5.53
CA SER A 35 -0.73 14.37 -6.40
C SER A 35 0.41 13.66 -5.64
N GLY A 36 0.50 13.87 -4.33
CA GLY A 36 1.62 13.44 -3.49
C GLY A 36 2.86 14.36 -3.59
N ARG A 37 2.80 15.42 -4.39
CA ARG A 37 3.86 16.45 -4.46
C ARG A 37 3.54 17.57 -3.49
N GLU A 38 4.51 17.93 -2.66
CA GLU A 38 4.36 19.02 -1.68
C GLU A 38 3.99 20.36 -2.31
N ALA A 39 4.52 20.65 -3.50
CA ALA A 39 4.20 21.87 -4.24
C ALA A 39 2.69 22.01 -4.56
N ASP A 40 1.99 20.88 -4.72
CA ASP A 40 0.56 20.87 -5.08
C ASP A 40 -0.34 20.79 -3.84
N ARG A 41 0.21 20.58 -2.64
CA ARG A 41 -0.56 20.32 -1.40
C ARG A 41 -1.48 21.50 -1.03
N VAL A 42 -1.06 22.73 -1.30
CA VAL A 42 -1.83 23.94 -0.96
C VAL A 42 -3.16 24.00 -1.72
N ASP A 43 -3.20 23.46 -2.94
CA ASP A 43 -4.37 23.47 -3.83
C ASP A 43 -5.09 22.12 -3.90
N ALA A 44 -4.57 21.09 -3.23
CA ALA A 44 -5.13 19.74 -3.21
C ALA A 44 -6.48 19.66 -2.49
N THR A 45 -7.27 18.64 -2.85
CA THR A 45 -8.52 18.34 -2.11
C THR A 45 -8.19 17.77 -0.74
N CYS A 46 -7.22 16.86 -0.65
CA CYS A 46 -6.67 16.36 0.60
C CYS A 46 -5.35 17.07 0.93
N LYS A 47 -5.29 17.81 2.04
CA LYS A 47 -4.11 18.64 2.41
C LYS A 47 -3.31 18.10 3.59
N PHE A 48 -3.84 17.11 4.32
CA PHE A 48 -3.30 16.63 5.60
C PHE A 48 -2.62 15.26 5.51
N CYS A 49 -2.49 14.67 4.32
CA CYS A 49 -1.90 13.36 4.15
C CYS A 49 -0.45 13.33 4.64
N ASP A 50 -0.13 12.33 5.46
CA ASP A 50 1.17 12.06 6.09
C ASP A 50 1.97 10.95 5.39
N THR A 51 1.41 10.41 4.31
CA THR A 51 1.89 9.20 3.65
C THR A 51 2.57 9.53 2.33
N ASP A 52 3.78 8.99 2.11
CA ASP A 52 4.39 8.97 0.77
C ASP A 52 3.81 7.82 -0.05
N PHE A 53 3.11 8.16 -1.14
CA PHE A 53 2.53 7.23 -2.10
C PHE A 53 3.00 7.52 -3.54
N VAL A 54 4.01 8.37 -3.73
CA VAL A 54 4.49 8.72 -5.09
C VAL A 54 5.55 7.73 -5.53
N GLY A 55 5.41 7.23 -6.75
CA GLY A 55 6.36 6.29 -7.35
C GLY A 55 6.17 4.85 -6.90
N THR A 56 7.11 3.99 -7.31
CA THR A 56 7.07 2.54 -7.08
C THR A 56 8.44 2.03 -6.62
N ASP A 57 9.09 2.80 -5.76
CA ASP A 57 10.50 2.70 -5.39
C ASP A 57 10.72 2.23 -3.94
N GLY A 58 9.63 1.96 -3.20
CA GLY A 58 9.70 1.42 -1.84
C GLY A 58 9.99 -0.08 -1.81
N THR A 59 9.91 -0.67 -0.61
CA THR A 59 10.13 -2.11 -0.40
C THR A 59 9.16 -2.93 -1.25
N LEU A 60 9.68 -3.75 -2.17
CA LEU A 60 8.86 -4.51 -3.14
C LEU A 60 7.92 -3.60 -3.96
N GLY A 61 8.26 -2.32 -4.09
CA GLY A 61 7.62 -1.38 -5.00
C GLY A 61 7.88 -1.80 -6.44
N GLY A 62 6.88 -1.60 -7.29
CA GLY A 62 7.00 -1.92 -8.71
C GLY A 62 5.71 -1.81 -9.48
N ARG A 63 5.78 -2.21 -10.75
CA ARG A 63 4.60 -2.43 -11.59
C ARG A 63 4.38 -3.92 -11.75
N TYR A 64 3.27 -4.40 -11.21
CA TYR A 64 2.85 -5.80 -11.32
C TYR A 64 1.94 -5.94 -12.53
N ALA A 65 2.24 -6.90 -13.42
CA ALA A 65 1.55 -7.05 -14.70
C ALA A 65 0.19 -7.76 -14.58
N SER A 66 -0.08 -8.41 -13.44
CA SER A 66 -1.32 -9.12 -13.18
C SER A 66 -1.69 -9.14 -11.69
N ALA A 67 -2.96 -9.46 -11.40
CA ALA A 67 -3.44 -9.61 -10.03
C ALA A 67 -2.81 -10.83 -9.34
N VAL A 68 -2.56 -11.90 -10.10
CA VAL A 68 -1.92 -13.12 -9.61
C VAL A 68 -0.51 -12.80 -9.12
N GLU A 69 0.29 -12.12 -9.94
CA GLU A 69 1.66 -11.72 -9.59
C GLU A 69 1.73 -10.85 -8.32
N LEU A 70 0.80 -9.89 -8.19
CA LEU A 70 0.70 -9.07 -6.99
C LEU A 70 0.28 -9.90 -5.76
N ALA A 71 -0.75 -10.73 -5.90
CA ALA A 71 -1.25 -11.58 -4.82
C ALA A 71 -0.18 -12.58 -4.33
N ASP A 72 0.57 -13.18 -5.24
CA ASP A 72 1.66 -14.10 -4.93
C ASP A 72 2.78 -13.37 -4.16
N THR A 73 3.11 -12.14 -4.56
CA THR A 73 4.13 -11.33 -3.87
C THR A 73 3.70 -10.94 -2.46
N ILE A 74 2.44 -10.55 -2.28
CA ILE A 74 1.85 -10.27 -0.96
C ILE A 74 1.87 -11.53 -0.10
N ALA A 75 1.43 -12.68 -0.64
CA ALA A 75 1.39 -13.94 0.07
C ALA A 75 2.77 -14.42 0.50
N ALA A 76 3.81 -14.15 -0.31
CA ALA A 76 5.20 -14.49 -0.01
C ALA A 76 5.79 -13.70 1.17
N GLN A 77 5.20 -12.56 1.57
CA GLN A 77 5.65 -11.81 2.74
C GLN A 77 5.23 -12.45 4.07
N TRP A 78 4.30 -13.42 4.04
CA TRP A 78 3.85 -14.07 5.27
C TRP A 78 4.89 -15.06 5.78
N THR A 79 5.45 -14.80 6.95
CA THR A 79 6.51 -15.63 7.56
C THR A 79 5.99 -16.66 8.57
N ALA A 80 4.70 -16.65 8.87
CA ALA A 80 4.05 -17.55 9.82
C ALA A 80 3.20 -18.64 9.14
N SER A 81 2.38 -19.38 9.91
CA SER A 81 1.39 -20.31 9.36
C SER A 81 0.54 -19.67 8.26
N THR A 82 0.10 -20.46 7.29
CA THR A 82 -0.80 -20.01 6.23
C THR A 82 -2.21 -19.67 6.73
N ASP A 83 -2.54 -20.00 7.97
CA ASP A 83 -3.82 -19.68 8.58
C ASP A 83 -3.95 -18.17 8.85
N ASN A 84 -5.17 -17.65 8.74
CA ASN A 84 -5.53 -16.27 9.09
C ASN A 84 -4.71 -15.17 8.41
N ARG A 85 -4.12 -15.46 7.24
CA ARG A 85 -3.48 -14.45 6.38
C ARG A 85 -4.41 -13.26 6.18
N TYR A 86 -3.84 -12.08 6.33
CA TYR A 86 -4.58 -10.84 6.22
C TYR A 86 -3.76 -9.81 5.44
N ALA A 87 -4.40 -9.16 4.48
CA ALA A 87 -3.79 -8.10 3.68
C ALA A 87 -4.57 -6.81 3.89
N VAL A 88 -3.84 -5.70 4.04
CA VAL A 88 -4.40 -4.35 4.03
C VAL A 88 -4.00 -3.72 2.71
N LEU A 89 -4.99 -3.47 1.85
CA LEU A 89 -4.81 -2.72 0.62
C LEU A 89 -5.00 -1.23 0.94
N THR A 90 -4.00 -0.41 0.61
CA THR A 90 -3.95 1.03 0.96
C THR A 90 -3.18 1.83 -0.10
N GLY A 91 -2.90 3.11 0.14
CA GLY A 91 -2.00 3.96 -0.67
C GLY A 91 -2.63 4.50 -1.95
N GLY A 92 -2.22 5.67 -2.45
CA GLY A 92 -2.79 6.84 -1.81
C GLY A 92 -4.33 6.75 -1.78
N GLU A 93 -4.94 6.37 -2.91
CA GLU A 93 -6.30 5.82 -2.98
C GLU A 93 -6.30 4.42 -3.67
N PRO A 94 -6.60 3.32 -2.94
CA PRO A 94 -6.58 1.95 -3.45
C PRO A 94 -7.80 1.57 -4.32
#